data_AF-A0A2H0QM00-F1
#
_entry.id   AF-A0A2H0QM00-F1
#
_cell.length_a   1.000
_cell.length_b   1.000
_cell.length_c   1.000
_cell.angle_alpha   90.00
_cell.angle_beta   90.00
_cell.angle_gamma   90.00
#
_symmetry.space_group_name_H-M   'P 1'
#
loop_
_entity.id
_entity.type
_entity.pdbx_description
1 polymer ?
#
loop_
_entity_poly.entity_id
_entity_poly.type
_entity_poly.pdbx_seq_one_letter_code
_entity_poly.pdbx_strand_id
1 'polypeptide(L)'
;MEFLIMKKLQFTSARTVLQSQRGFSLIEILIALTLMGIAGTFVAGKIFDQFHEGKVKAAITQMGMLSGTLKEFNRKCNFYPTTDQGLESLVSKPSGRECKNYPPGGFFEDGQLPKDPWEADYAYESDGKTFDIISYGADNQPGGEDKDCDISFRKGGCVSATPGAEGAGSAESEQ
;
A
#
# COMPACT_ATOMS: atom_id res chain seq x y z
N MET A 1 43.32 31.86 -53.03
CA MET A 1 43.13 30.40 -52.89
C MET A 1 42.20 30.23 -51.69
N GLU A 2 40.86 30.27 -51.75
CA GLU A 2 39.82 30.15 -52.77
C GLU A 2 38.65 31.09 -52.33
N PHE A 3 38.22 32.08 -53.12
CA PHE A 3 37.13 32.02 -54.10
C PHE A 3 35.86 31.25 -53.66
N LEU A 4 34.88 32.01 -53.16
CA LEU A 4 33.55 32.12 -53.75
C LEU A 4 32.91 30.82 -54.24
N ILE A 5 32.16 30.12 -53.38
CA ILE A 5 31.01 29.33 -53.83
C ILE A 5 29.80 29.63 -52.93
N MET A 6 29.16 30.74 -53.29
CA MET A 6 27.72 30.90 -53.23
C MET A 6 27.11 29.87 -54.21
N LYS A 7 26.71 28.68 -53.74
CA LYS A 7 25.85 27.76 -54.50
C LYS A 7 24.58 27.47 -53.72
N LYS A 8 23.56 28.24 -54.11
CA LYS A 8 22.14 27.90 -54.21
C LYS A 8 21.53 27.19 -53.01
N LEU A 9 20.75 27.98 -52.25
CA LEU A 9 19.43 27.56 -51.79
C LEU A 9 18.75 26.75 -52.91
N GLN A 10 18.78 25.43 -52.81
CA GLN A 10 17.81 24.58 -53.47
C GLN A 10 16.74 24.35 -52.41
N PHE A 11 15.81 25.32 -52.31
CA PHE A 11 14.49 25.06 -51.74
C PHE A 11 13.87 23.97 -52.60
N THR A 12 14.07 22.71 -52.22
CA THR A 12 13.36 21.59 -52.79
C THR A 12 11.90 21.85 -52.51
N SER A 13 11.16 22.06 -53.59
CA SER A 13 9.74 22.39 -53.61
C SER A 13 8.98 21.54 -52.59
N ALA A 14 8.53 22.18 -51.51
CA ALA A 14 7.57 21.57 -50.61
C ALA A 14 6.31 21.32 -51.45
N ARG A 15 6.09 20.07 -51.84
CA ARG A 15 4.77 19.63 -52.32
C ARG A 15 3.82 19.91 -51.17
N THR A 16 3.07 21.00 -51.28
CA THR A 16 1.90 21.25 -50.44
C THR A 16 0.95 20.09 -50.68
N VAL A 17 1.01 19.08 -49.82
CA VAL A 17 -0.10 18.17 -49.63
C VAL A 17 -1.23 19.08 -49.20
N LEU A 18 -2.15 19.39 -50.12
CA LEU A 18 -3.42 20.02 -49.79
C LEU A 18 -4.13 19.01 -48.88
N GLN A 19 -3.83 19.09 -47.59
CA GLN A 19 -4.58 18.39 -46.56
C GLN A 19 -6.00 18.93 -46.67
N SER A 20 -6.86 18.09 -47.23
CA SER A 20 -8.30 18.26 -47.12
C SER A 20 -8.62 18.28 -45.62
N GLN A 21 -8.77 19.47 -45.05
CA GLN A 21 -9.28 19.70 -43.71
C GLN A 21 -10.77 19.35 -43.73
N ARG A 22 -11.10 18.07 -43.89
CA ARG A 22 -12.45 17.56 -43.63
C ARG A 22 -12.57 17.55 -42.12
N GLY A 23 -13.26 18.53 -41.55
CA GLY A 23 -13.57 18.55 -40.13
C GLY A 23 -14.33 17.28 -39.73
N PHE A 24 -14.11 16.83 -38.50
CA PHE A 24 -14.81 15.68 -37.93
C PHE A 24 -16.33 15.88 -38.01
N SER A 25 -17.03 14.84 -38.45
CA SER A 25 -18.50 14.85 -38.42
C SER A 25 -18.99 14.68 -36.99
N LEU A 26 -20.10 15.34 -36.64
CA LEU A 26 -20.72 15.21 -35.31
C LEU A 26 -21.07 13.74 -35.01
N ILE A 27 -21.51 12.99 -36.04
CA ILE A 27 -21.83 11.56 -35.89
C ILE A 27 -20.60 10.69 -35.63
N GLU A 28 -19.43 11.10 -36.12
CA GLU A 28 -18.18 10.35 -35.96
C GLU A 28 -17.67 10.44 -34.51
N ILE A 29 -17.78 11.62 -33.92
CA ILE A 29 -17.52 11.82 -32.49
C ILE A 29 -18.55 11.05 -31.65
N LEU A 30 -19.84 11.06 -32.02
CA LEU A 30 -20.86 10.29 -31.31
C LEU A 30 -20.59 8.77 -31.35
N ILE A 31 -20.27 8.22 -32.52
CA ILE A 31 -19.93 6.79 -32.66
C ILE A 31 -18.67 6.46 -31.85
N ALA A 32 -17.63 7.30 -31.92
CA ALA A 32 -16.40 7.09 -31.16
C ALA A 32 -16.65 7.10 -29.64
N LEU A 33 -17.41 8.07 -29.13
CA LEU A 33 -17.77 8.13 -27.71
C LEU A 33 -18.64 6.95 -27.28
N THR A 34 -19.55 6.50 -28.15
CA THR A 34 -20.39 5.31 -27.87
C THR A 34 -19.53 4.06 -27.77
N LEU A 35 -18.60 3.86 -28.70
CA LEU A 35 -17.68 2.72 -28.68
C LEU A 35 -16.72 2.80 -27.48
N MET A 36 -16.21 3.97 -27.13
CA MET A 36 -15.41 4.18 -25.92
C MET A 36 -16.23 3.89 -24.65
N GLY A 37 -17.51 4.27 -24.59
CA GLY A 37 -18.39 3.98 -23.47
C GLY A 37 -18.60 2.47 -23.29
N ILE A 38 -18.88 1.74 -24.37
CA ILE A 38 -19.05 0.29 -24.33
C ILE A 38 -17.73 -0.40 -23.92
N ALA A 39 -16.62 -0.02 -24.54
CA ALA A 39 -15.30 -0.57 -24.24
C ALA A 39 -14.83 -0.26 -22.81
N GLY A 40 -15.15 0.92 -22.29
CA GLY A 40 -14.74 1.37 -20.96
C GLY A 40 -15.24 0.49 -19.81
N THR A 41 -16.42 -0.11 -19.96
CA THR A 41 -17.02 -0.95 -18.91
C THR A 41 -16.18 -2.20 -18.58
N PHE A 42 -15.62 -2.85 -19.60
CA PHE A 42 -14.81 -4.07 -19.42
C PHE A 42 -13.42 -3.76 -18.84
N VAL A 43 -12.84 -2.62 -19.21
CA VAL A 43 -11.49 -2.24 -18.80
C VAL A 43 -11.45 -1.78 -17.33
N ALA A 44 -12.49 -1.08 -16.87
CA ALA A 44 -12.54 -0.53 -15.52
C ALA A 44 -12.41 -1.61 -14.42
N GLY A 45 -13.18 -2.70 -14.49
CA GLY A 45 -13.18 -3.74 -13.45
C GLY A 45 -11.81 -4.38 -13.22
N LYS A 46 -11.09 -4.74 -14.30
CA LYS A 46 -9.76 -5.36 -14.21
C LYS A 46 -8.72 -4.43 -13.59
N ILE A 47 -8.82 -3.13 -13.85
CA ILE A 47 -7.93 -2.14 -13.27
C ILE A 47 -8.15 -2.04 -11.75
N PHE A 48 -9.41 -1.99 -11.30
CA PHE A 48 -9.73 -1.91 -9.87
C PHE A 48 -9.24 -3.14 -9.08
N ASP A 49 -9.34 -4.34 -9.64
CA ASP A 49 -8.82 -5.55 -9.00
C ASP A 49 -7.29 -5.49 -8.84
N GLN A 50 -6.57 -5.03 -9.88
CA GLN A 50 -5.12 -4.86 -9.83
C GLN A 50 -4.70 -3.78 -8.83
N PHE A 51 -5.46 -2.68 -8.72
CA PHE A 51 -5.21 -1.66 -7.71
C PHE A 51 -5.36 -2.22 -6.29
N HIS A 52 -6.42 -3.00 -6.05
CA HIS A 52 -6.64 -3.63 -4.75
C HIS A 52 -5.51 -4.63 -4.41
N GLU A 53 -5.16 -5.53 -5.33
CA GLU A 53 -4.04 -6.46 -5.13
C GLU A 53 -2.70 -5.73 -4.89
N GLY A 54 -2.49 -4.61 -5.59
CA GLY A 54 -1.33 -3.74 -5.38
C GLY A 54 -1.29 -3.14 -3.98
N LYS A 55 -2.43 -2.67 -3.47
CA LYS A 55 -2.55 -2.20 -2.08
C LYS A 55 -2.25 -3.32 -1.08
N VAL A 56 -2.83 -4.51 -1.24
CA VAL A 56 -2.58 -5.66 -0.35
C VAL A 56 -1.07 -5.98 -0.30
N LYS A 57 -0.40 -6.04 -1.46
CA LYS A 57 1.06 -6.28 -1.51
C LYS A 57 1.88 -5.16 -0.87
N ALA A 58 1.48 -3.91 -1.05
CA ALA A 58 2.12 -2.77 -0.41
C ALA A 58 1.99 -2.86 1.12
N ALA A 59 0.80 -3.20 1.61
CA ALA A 59 0.56 -3.40 3.04
C ALA A 59 1.46 -4.50 3.62
N ILE A 60 1.54 -5.67 2.97
CA ILE A 60 2.41 -6.78 3.40
C ILE A 60 3.89 -6.34 3.43
N THR A 61 4.32 -5.57 2.44
CA THR A 61 5.69 -5.06 2.36
C THR A 61 5.99 -4.11 3.52
N GLN A 62 5.09 -3.17 3.79
CA GLN A 62 5.18 -2.23 4.91
C GLN A 62 5.16 -2.95 6.27
N MET A 63 4.28 -3.95 6.46
CA MET A 63 4.27 -4.81 7.65
C MET A 63 5.60 -5.56 7.81
N GLY A 64 6.21 -6.02 6.70
CA GLY A 64 7.53 -6.63 6.69
C GLY A 64 8.63 -5.69 7.20
N MET A 65 8.57 -4.42 6.81
CA MET A 65 9.48 -3.38 7.31
C MET A 65 9.28 -3.16 8.81
N LEU A 66 8.03 -2.98 9.26
CA LEU A 66 7.67 -2.84 10.68
C LEU A 66 8.13 -4.04 11.51
N SER A 67 7.93 -5.26 11.01
CA SER A 67 8.40 -6.50 11.62
C SER A 67 9.92 -6.53 11.79
N GLY A 68 10.67 -6.04 10.80
CA GLY A 68 12.12 -5.86 10.89
C GLY A 68 12.51 -4.93 12.03
N THR A 69 11.84 -3.78 12.13
CA THR A 69 12.07 -2.78 13.19
C THR A 69 11.70 -3.32 14.58
N LEU A 70 10.60 -4.06 14.70
CA LEU A 70 10.20 -4.70 15.96
C LEU A 70 11.20 -5.76 16.42
N LYS A 71 11.78 -6.54 15.48
CA LYS A 71 12.86 -7.49 15.80
C LYS A 71 14.11 -6.76 16.29
N GLU A 72 14.41 -5.60 15.73
CA GLU A 72 15.51 -4.75 16.20
C GLU A 72 15.25 -4.22 17.61
N PHE A 73 14.02 -3.80 17.90
CA PHE A 73 13.59 -3.43 19.25
C PHE A 73 13.80 -4.60 20.20
N ASN A 74 13.35 -5.81 19.85
CA ASN A 74 13.56 -7.01 20.65
C ASN A 74 15.05 -7.29 20.89
N ARG A 75 15.91 -7.11 19.89
CA ARG A 75 17.37 -7.28 20.04
C ARG A 75 17.98 -6.33 21.06
N LYS A 76 17.51 -5.08 21.12
CA LYS A 76 18.02 -4.06 22.06
C LYS A 76 17.39 -4.14 23.45
N CYS A 77 16.11 -4.50 23.52
CA CYS A 77 15.30 -4.41 24.73
C CYS A 77 15.03 -5.78 25.38
N ASN A 78 15.22 -6.88 24.65
CA ASN A 78 14.90 -8.28 24.99
C ASN A 78 13.40 -8.62 25.08
N PHE A 79 12.52 -7.72 24.64
CA PHE A 79 11.07 -7.93 24.58
C PHE A 79 10.50 -7.13 23.41
N TYR A 80 9.33 -7.52 22.90
CA TYR A 80 8.55 -6.68 21.98
C TYR A 80 7.69 -5.68 22.77
N PRO A 81 7.40 -4.49 22.23
CA PRO A 81 6.47 -3.54 22.85
C PRO A 81 5.15 -4.22 23.21
N THR A 82 4.55 -3.89 24.35
CA THR A 82 3.22 -4.42 24.69
C THR A 82 2.13 -3.73 23.88
N THR A 83 0.94 -4.33 23.79
CA THR A 83 -0.23 -3.69 23.15
C THR A 83 -0.49 -2.28 23.69
N ASP A 84 -0.34 -2.05 25.01
CA ASP A 84 -0.49 -0.73 25.63
C ASP A 84 0.57 0.29 25.20
N GLN A 85 1.77 -0.18 24.83
CA GLN A 85 2.86 0.67 24.35
C GLN A 85 2.72 0.99 22.86
N GLY A 86 2.08 0.09 22.11
CA GLY A 86 1.79 0.25 20.69
C GLY A 86 3.04 0.34 19.80
N LEU A 87 2.80 0.69 18.53
CA LEU A 87 3.87 0.95 17.55
C LEU A 87 4.56 2.31 17.81
N GLU A 88 3.94 3.18 18.60
CA GLU A 88 4.45 4.49 19.02
C GLU A 88 5.76 4.35 19.81
N SER A 89 5.94 3.21 20.49
CA SER A 89 7.17 2.83 21.15
C SER A 89 8.39 2.74 20.21
N LEU A 90 8.17 2.57 18.91
CA LEU A 90 9.22 2.58 17.90
C LEU A 90 9.70 3.99 17.56
N VAL A 91 8.87 5.01 17.78
CA VAL A 91 9.19 6.42 17.52
C VAL A 91 9.70 7.11 18.78
N SER A 92 9.01 6.89 19.90
CA SER A 92 9.29 7.54 21.18
C SER A 92 9.54 6.51 22.27
N LYS A 93 10.38 6.86 23.25
CA LYS A 93 10.68 5.96 24.36
C LYS A 93 9.38 5.65 25.12
N PRO A 94 8.96 4.37 25.23
CA PRO A 94 7.69 4.04 25.84
C PRO A 94 7.70 4.27 27.35
N SER A 95 6.58 4.71 27.90
CA SER A 95 6.30 4.71 29.34
C SER A 95 5.94 3.29 29.81
N GLY A 96 6.47 2.86 30.96
CA GLY A 96 6.21 1.52 31.51
C GLY A 96 7.45 0.63 31.49
N ARG A 97 7.39 -0.54 30.82
CA ARG A 97 8.53 -1.44 30.72
C ARG A 97 9.64 -0.76 29.91
N GLU A 98 10.68 -0.31 30.61
CA GLU A 98 11.77 0.43 30.00
C GLU A 98 12.69 -0.45 29.16
N CYS A 99 12.99 0.01 27.95
CA CYS A 99 14.08 -0.52 27.16
C CYS A 99 15.41 0.08 27.62
N LYS A 100 16.34 -0.76 28.09
CA LYS A 100 17.65 -0.32 28.59
C LYS A 100 18.52 0.34 27.52
N ASN A 101 18.49 -0.16 26.28
CA ASN A 101 19.31 0.30 25.17
C ASN A 101 18.48 0.99 24.08
N TYR A 102 17.53 1.85 24.47
CA TYR A 102 16.71 2.58 23.53
C TYR A 102 17.57 3.61 22.76
N PRO A 103 17.53 3.63 21.42
CA PRO A 103 18.27 4.61 20.62
C PRO A 103 17.72 6.02 20.85
N PRO A 104 18.57 7.06 21.01
CA PRO A 104 18.12 8.42 21.33
C PRO A 104 17.23 9.06 20.25
N GLY A 105 17.29 8.57 19.00
CA GLY A 105 16.44 9.03 17.88
C GLY A 105 15.27 8.09 17.54
N GLY A 106 14.97 7.09 18.38
CA GLY A 106 13.98 6.06 18.05
C GLY A 106 14.48 5.06 17.01
N PHE A 107 13.57 4.22 16.53
CA PHE A 107 13.84 3.19 15.53
C PHE A 107 13.47 3.61 14.10
N PHE A 108 12.89 4.80 13.92
CA PHE A 108 12.54 5.39 12.63
C PHE A 108 13.29 6.71 12.43
N GLU A 109 13.95 6.86 11.27
CA GLU A 109 14.70 8.08 10.94
C GLU A 109 13.78 9.31 10.80
N ASP A 110 12.60 9.11 10.20
CA ASP A 110 11.62 10.18 9.97
C ASP A 110 10.72 10.45 11.18
N GLY A 111 10.86 9.69 12.27
CA GLY A 111 10.04 9.84 13.48
C GLY A 111 8.53 9.66 13.25
N GLN A 112 8.12 9.04 12.14
CA GLN A 112 6.73 8.79 11.79
C GLN A 112 6.53 7.32 11.42
N LEU A 113 5.39 6.77 11.85
CA LEU A 113 4.99 5.42 11.46
C LEU A 113 4.37 5.47 10.05
N PRO A 114 4.70 4.52 9.17
CA PRO A 114 4.02 4.41 7.90
C PRO A 114 2.57 4.00 8.14
N LYS A 115 1.67 4.66 7.42
CA LYS A 115 0.26 4.25 7.32
C LYS A 115 0.11 3.13 6.32
N ASP A 116 -0.98 2.38 6.45
CA ASP A 116 -1.35 1.39 5.47
C ASP A 116 -1.81 2.04 4.14
N PRO A 117 -1.98 1.25 3.06
CA PRO A 117 -2.40 1.77 1.75
C PRO A 117 -3.84 2.31 1.67
N TRP A 118 -4.57 2.25 2.78
CA TRP A 118 -5.89 2.84 2.97
C TRP A 118 -5.85 4.03 3.94
N GLU A 119 -4.66 4.54 4.25
CA GLU A 119 -4.38 5.70 5.10
C GLU A 119 -4.79 5.51 6.57
N ALA A 120 -4.96 4.26 7.00
CA ALA A 120 -5.21 3.89 8.38
C ALA A 120 -3.92 3.48 9.09
N ASP A 121 -3.95 3.58 10.42
CA ASP A 121 -2.86 3.12 11.27
C ASP A 121 -2.94 1.60 11.43
N TYR A 122 -1.78 0.95 11.46
CA TYR A 122 -1.71 -0.49 11.68
C TYR A 122 -2.15 -0.86 13.10
N ALA A 123 -3.03 -1.85 13.21
CA ALA A 123 -3.36 -2.47 14.49
C ALA A 123 -2.19 -3.36 14.94
N TYR A 124 -1.83 -3.26 16.21
CA TYR A 124 -0.71 -3.97 16.82
C TYR A 124 -1.15 -4.67 18.09
N GLU A 125 -0.84 -5.96 18.18
CA GLU A 125 -1.09 -6.77 19.37
C GLU A 125 0.17 -7.54 19.76
N SER A 126 0.53 -7.50 21.04
CA SER A 126 1.69 -8.25 21.54
C SER A 126 1.61 -8.61 23.03
N ASP A 127 2.02 -9.85 23.32
CA ASP A 127 2.26 -10.37 24.67
C ASP A 127 3.69 -10.09 25.18
N GLY A 128 4.50 -9.37 24.40
CA GLY A 128 5.91 -9.07 24.65
C GLY A 128 6.90 -10.15 24.20
N LYS A 129 6.43 -11.32 23.75
CA LYS A 129 7.25 -12.40 23.16
C LYS A 129 6.94 -12.62 21.68
N THR A 130 5.68 -12.51 21.31
CA THR A 130 5.17 -12.57 19.95
C THR A 130 4.34 -11.33 19.67
N PHE A 131 4.19 -11.00 18.40
CA PHE A 131 3.40 -9.87 17.97
C PHE A 131 2.60 -10.23 16.71
N ASP A 132 1.53 -9.49 16.48
CA ASP A 132 0.84 -9.44 15.20
C ASP A 132 0.65 -7.99 14.76
N ILE A 133 0.67 -7.79 13.44
CA ILE A 133 0.40 -6.50 12.79
C ILE A 133 -0.75 -6.74 11.82
N ILE A 134 -1.82 -5.97 11.97
CA ILE A 134 -3.05 -6.14 11.22
C ILE A 134 -3.37 -4.82 10.51
N SER A 135 -3.75 -4.90 9.24
CA SER A 135 -4.43 -3.81 8.52
C SER A 135 -5.86 -4.25 8.27
N TYR A 136 -6.81 -3.38 8.59
CA TYR A 136 -8.24 -3.63 8.40
C TYR A 136 -8.68 -3.49 6.95
N GLY A 137 -7.76 -3.29 6.01
CA GLY A 137 -8.10 -3.24 4.59
C GLY A 137 -8.94 -2.01 4.22
N ALA A 138 -9.89 -2.18 3.29
CA ALA A 138 -10.58 -1.06 2.67
C ALA A 138 -11.71 -0.46 3.51
N ASP A 139 -12.27 -1.20 4.46
CA ASP A 139 -13.40 -0.77 5.28
C ASP A 139 -12.97 -0.16 6.63
N ASN A 140 -11.66 -0.26 6.95
CA ASN A 140 -11.06 0.18 8.21
C ASN A 140 -11.73 -0.38 9.46
N GLN A 141 -12.33 -1.56 9.36
CA GLN A 141 -13.02 -2.22 10.46
C GLN A 141 -12.50 -3.64 10.65
N PRO A 142 -12.48 -4.15 11.88
CA PRO A 142 -12.12 -5.55 12.12
C PRO A 142 -13.10 -6.48 11.42
N GLY A 143 -12.58 -7.33 10.56
CA GLY A 143 -13.30 -8.40 9.90
C GLY A 143 -13.34 -8.26 8.38
N GLY A 144 -14.55 -8.25 7.83
CA GLY A 144 -14.76 -8.16 6.39
C GLY A 144 -14.53 -9.46 5.61
N GLU A 145 -14.96 -9.42 4.35
CA GLU A 145 -14.83 -10.50 3.36
C GLU A 145 -14.30 -9.93 2.04
N ASP A 146 -13.78 -10.80 1.17
CA ASP A 146 -13.26 -10.45 -0.15
C ASP A 146 -12.22 -9.30 -0.14
N LYS A 147 -12.63 -8.11 -0.56
CA LYS A 147 -11.77 -6.91 -0.67
C LYS A 147 -11.67 -6.11 0.62
N ASP A 148 -12.53 -6.42 1.58
CA ASP A 148 -12.62 -5.74 2.86
C ASP A 148 -12.00 -6.60 3.97
N CYS A 149 -11.36 -7.72 3.64
CA CYS A 149 -10.81 -8.58 4.67
C CYS A 149 -9.52 -8.06 5.30
N ASP A 150 -9.39 -8.33 6.60
CA ASP A 150 -8.21 -8.02 7.38
C ASP A 150 -6.95 -8.72 6.86
N ILE A 151 -5.84 -7.99 6.80
CA ILE A 151 -4.54 -8.52 6.42
C ILE A 151 -3.71 -8.66 7.68
N SER A 152 -3.38 -9.89 8.09
CA SER A 152 -2.50 -10.16 9.23
C SER A 152 -1.11 -10.57 8.76
N PHE A 153 -0.07 -9.93 9.32
CA PHE A 153 1.32 -10.27 9.05
C PHE A 153 1.63 -11.70 9.49
N ARG A 154 1.14 -12.13 10.67
CA ARG A 154 1.40 -13.48 11.20
C ARG A 154 0.77 -14.57 10.36
N LYS A 155 -0.47 -14.35 9.88
CA LYS A 155 -1.21 -15.33 9.07
C LYS A 155 -0.86 -15.27 7.58
N GLY A 156 -0.13 -14.24 7.14
CA GLY A 156 0.39 -14.12 5.78
C GLY A 156 -0.68 -13.84 4.72
N GLY A 157 -1.85 -13.33 5.12
CA GLY A 157 -2.96 -13.08 4.20
C GLY A 157 -4.25 -12.64 4.88
N CYS A 158 -5.31 -12.66 4.08
CA CYS A 158 -6.68 -12.32 4.41
C CYS A 158 -7.21 -13.19 5.55
N VAL A 159 -7.63 -12.56 6.64
CA VAL A 159 -8.27 -13.17 7.81
C VAL A 159 -9.72 -12.75 7.78
N SER A 160 -10.59 -13.56 7.19
CA SER A 160 -12.02 -13.29 7.30
C SER A 160 -12.47 -13.40 8.75
N ALA A 161 -13.38 -12.52 9.17
CA ALA A 161 -14.05 -12.64 10.46
C ALA A 161 -14.85 -13.95 10.50
N THR A 162 -14.23 -15.02 10.99
CA THR A 162 -14.99 -16.15 11.52
C THR A 162 -15.43 -15.73 12.93
N PRO A 163 -16.73 -15.81 13.29
CA PRO A 163 -17.17 -15.49 14.64
C PRO A 163 -16.60 -16.54 15.59
N GLY A 164 -15.65 -16.14 16.44
CA GLY A 164 -14.89 -17.08 17.24
C GLY A 164 -14.11 -16.44 18.36
N ALA A 165 -14.81 -15.68 19.20
CA ALA A 165 -14.40 -15.57 20.60
C ALA A 165 -14.46 -16.97 21.23
N GLU A 166 -13.34 -17.67 21.32
CA GLU A 166 -13.18 -18.79 22.26
C GLU A 166 -11.70 -18.96 22.65
N GLY A 167 -11.24 -17.97 23.42
CA GLY A 167 -10.02 -18.03 24.20
C GLY A 167 -10.30 -17.49 25.60
N ALA A 168 -11.25 -18.09 26.32
CA ALA A 168 -11.52 -17.78 27.72
C ALA A 168 -12.08 -18.99 28.48
N GLY A 169 -11.28 -19.52 29.42
CA GLY A 169 -11.69 -20.33 30.58
C GLY A 169 -12.34 -21.70 30.28
N SER A 170 -11.84 -22.81 30.80
CA SER A 170 -11.87 -23.08 32.24
C SER A 170 -10.96 -24.24 32.58
N ALA A 171 -10.27 -24.13 33.71
CA ALA A 171 -9.80 -25.28 34.46
C ALA A 171 -11.02 -26.10 34.91
N GLU A 172 -11.02 -27.39 34.63
CA GLU A 172 -11.82 -28.36 35.37
C GLU A 172 -10.95 -29.57 35.70
N SER A 173 -10.87 -29.81 36.99
CA SER A 173 -10.30 -30.95 37.69
C SER A 173 -11.20 -32.19 37.59
N GLU A 174 -10.61 -33.34 37.95
CA GLU A 174 -11.24 -34.67 38.18
C GLU A 174 -11.48 -35.48 36.89
N GLN A 175 -11.00 -36.72 36.73
CA GLN A 175 -10.67 -37.79 37.70
C GLN A 175 -9.35 -38.50 37.38
#